data_AF-A0A525J9N8-F1
#
_entry.id   AF-A0A525J9N8-F1
#
_cell.length_a   1.000
_cell.length_b   1.000
_cell.length_c   1.000
_cell.angle_alpha   90.00
_cell.angle_beta   90.00
_cell.angle_gamma   90.00
#
_symmetry.space_group_name_H-M   'P 1'
#
loop_
_entity.id
_entity.type
_entity.pdbx_description
1 polymer ?
#
loop_
_entity_poly.entity_id
_entity_poly.type
_entity_poly.pdbx_seq_one_letter_code
_entity_poly.pdbx_strand_id
1 'polypeptide(L)'
;MSEANSKRTREEIKARRKLERATKLKLPDALHCSFCGKSQRDVGKLIAGPFVFICDECVEMCNDVIAGRPIPDKGYQKPLGRSTDQLLLLMGSVNFAAEASRDFLQQVVDTLRGREVSWADIGAHLGVSRQSAWERFS
;
A
#
# COMPACT_ATOMS: atom_id res chain seq x y z
N MET A 1 6.61 -25.26 22.04
CA MET A 1 6.08 -24.62 20.80
C MET A 1 5.49 -23.20 21.03
N SER A 2 5.60 -22.56 22.21
CA SER A 2 4.96 -21.25 22.47
C SER A 2 5.85 -20.02 22.28
N GLU A 3 7.18 -20.15 22.35
CA GLU A 3 8.09 -18.99 22.33
C GLU A 3 8.22 -18.31 20.95
N ALA A 4 8.04 -19.06 19.86
CA ALA A 4 8.09 -18.53 18.50
C ALA A 4 6.93 -17.56 18.18
N ASN A 5 5.77 -17.76 18.82
CA ASN A 5 4.58 -16.93 18.61
C ASN A 5 4.66 -15.59 19.39
N SER A 6 5.35 -15.59 20.53
CA SER A 6 5.57 -14.39 21.36
C SER A 6 6.68 -13.47 20.82
N LYS A 7 7.68 -14.02 20.13
CA LYS A 7 8.74 -13.21 19.47
C LYS A 7 8.21 -12.50 18.21
N ARG A 8 7.41 -13.18 17.39
CA ARG A 8 6.79 -12.60 16.17
C ARG A 8 5.96 -11.36 16.47
N THR A 9 5.16 -11.39 17.54
CA THR A 9 4.29 -10.26 17.91
C THR A 9 5.06 -8.99 18.26
N ARG A 10 6.25 -9.07 18.88
CA ARG A 10 7.07 -7.88 19.18
C ARG A 10 7.67 -7.26 17.92
N GLU A 11 8.18 -8.08 17.01
CA GLU A 11 8.74 -7.63 15.73
C GLU A 11 7.65 -7.01 14.85
N GLU A 12 6.45 -7.60 14.82
CA GLU A 12 5.27 -7.08 14.13
C GLU A 12 4.85 -5.71 14.69
N ILE A 13 4.77 -5.54 16.01
CA ILE A 13 4.45 -4.24 16.64
C ILE A 13 5.49 -3.18 16.27
N LYS A 14 6.79 -3.54 16.26
CA LYS A 14 7.87 -2.62 15.89
C LYS A 14 7.78 -2.23 14.41
N ALA A 15 7.54 -3.19 13.52
CA ALA A 15 7.36 -2.96 12.09
C ALA A 15 6.14 -2.05 11.83
N ARG A 16 5.00 -2.33 12.49
CA ARG A 16 3.78 -1.52 12.40
C ARG A 16 4.05 -0.08 12.83
N ARG A 17 4.63 0.13 14.01
CA ARG A 17 4.96 1.48 14.52
C ARG A 17 5.92 2.23 13.60
N LYS A 18 6.90 1.54 13.01
CA LYS A 18 7.82 2.14 12.04
C LYS A 18 7.06 2.62 10.80
N LEU A 19 6.13 1.81 10.30
CA LEU A 19 5.31 2.13 9.14
C LEU A 19 4.33 3.28 9.45
N GLU A 20 3.60 3.23 10.57
CA GLU A 20 2.72 4.30 11.04
C GLU A 20 3.47 5.65 11.14
N ARG A 21 4.72 5.64 11.61
CA ARG A 21 5.58 6.84 11.66
C ARG A 21 5.99 7.33 10.28
N ALA A 22 6.35 6.42 9.38
CA ALA A 22 6.78 6.76 8.04
C ALA A 22 5.62 7.32 7.19
N THR A 23 4.39 6.86 7.43
CA THR A 23 3.21 7.25 6.66
C THR A 23 2.31 8.26 7.37
N LYS A 24 2.56 8.59 8.64
CA LYS A 24 1.70 9.41 9.51
C LYS A 24 0.23 8.93 9.62
N LEU A 25 -0.02 7.64 9.37
CA LEU A 25 -1.37 7.07 9.34
C LEU A 25 -1.52 5.92 10.34
N LYS A 26 -2.75 5.72 10.82
CA LYS A 26 -3.11 4.60 11.69
C LYS A 26 -3.38 3.36 10.83
N LEU A 27 -2.54 2.33 10.96
CA LEU A 27 -2.72 1.08 10.22
C LEU A 27 -3.90 0.26 10.78
N PRO A 28 -4.58 -0.54 9.94
CA PRO A 28 -5.56 -1.51 10.43
C PRO A 28 -4.90 -2.59 11.29
N ASP A 29 -5.68 -3.23 12.16
CA ASP A 29 -5.19 -4.25 13.10
C ASP A 29 -4.64 -5.52 12.41
N ALA A 30 -5.03 -5.73 11.15
CA ALA A 30 -4.50 -6.79 10.29
C ALA A 30 -4.22 -6.24 8.89
N LEU A 31 -2.99 -6.46 8.41
CA LEU A 31 -2.60 -6.18 7.02
C LEU A 31 -2.95 -7.39 6.14
N HIS A 32 -3.28 -7.14 4.88
CA HIS A 32 -3.63 -8.16 3.91
C HIS A 32 -2.79 -8.00 2.65
N CYS A 33 -2.41 -9.11 2.03
CA CYS A 33 -1.74 -9.08 0.73
C CYS A 33 -2.67 -8.45 -0.32
N SER A 34 -2.19 -7.43 -1.03
CA SER A 34 -2.96 -6.72 -2.05
C SER A 34 -3.31 -7.61 -3.26
N PHE A 35 -2.56 -8.69 -3.46
CA PHE A 35 -2.71 -9.62 -4.59
C PHE A 35 -3.68 -10.76 -4.28
N CYS A 36 -3.43 -11.54 -3.23
CA CYS A 36 -4.25 -12.70 -2.88
C CYS A 36 -5.29 -12.45 -1.78
N GLY A 37 -5.24 -11.31 -1.08
CA GLY A 37 -6.19 -10.96 -0.01
C GLY A 37 -5.96 -11.68 1.32
N LYS A 38 -5.03 -12.64 1.40
CA LYS A 38 -4.67 -13.34 2.64
C LYS A 38 -4.16 -12.36 3.70
N SER A 39 -4.51 -12.59 4.96
CA SER A 39 -4.02 -11.76 6.07
C SER A 39 -2.54 -12.05 6.35
N GLN A 40 -1.87 -11.13 7.04
CA GLN A 40 -0.49 -11.31 7.50
C GLN A 40 -0.29 -12.56 8.38
N ARG A 41 -1.38 -13.11 8.95
CA ARG A 41 -1.36 -14.33 9.78
C ARG A 41 -1.47 -15.60 8.95
N ASP A 42 -1.99 -15.51 7.73
CA ASP A 42 -2.24 -16.64 6.83
C ASP A 42 -1.04 -16.93 5.91
N VAL A 43 0.00 -16.10 5.94
CA VAL A 43 1.17 -16.17 5.05
C VAL A 43 2.47 -16.24 5.84
N GLY A 44 3.53 -16.78 5.24
CA GLY A 44 4.82 -16.90 5.90
C GLY A 44 5.49 -15.55 6.13
N LYS A 45 5.44 -14.67 5.11
CA LYS A 45 5.96 -13.31 5.15
C LYS A 45 5.02 -12.35 4.39
N LEU A 46 4.92 -11.12 4.90
CA LEU A 46 4.24 -10.03 4.22
C LEU A 46 5.20 -8.84 4.08
N ILE A 47 5.49 -8.45 2.85
CA ILE A 47 6.29 -7.28 2.51
C ILE A 47 5.35 -6.08 2.43
N ALA A 48 5.64 -5.05 3.23
CA ALA A 48 4.84 -3.83 3.32
C ALA A 48 5.52 -2.65 2.63
N GLY A 49 4.87 -2.11 1.60
CA GLY A 49 5.15 -0.78 1.06
C GLY A 49 4.15 0.26 1.56
N PRO A 50 4.39 1.56 1.30
CA PRO A 50 3.47 2.63 1.70
C PRO A 50 2.05 2.48 1.13
N PHE A 51 1.90 1.82 -0.03
CA PHE A 51 0.62 1.73 -0.77
C PHE A 51 0.21 0.31 -1.17
N VAL A 52 1.10 -0.67 -1.00
CA VAL A 52 0.88 -2.04 -1.48
C VAL A 52 1.58 -3.05 -0.57
N PHE A 53 0.95 -4.20 -0.40
CA PHE A 53 1.49 -5.31 0.40
C PHE A 53 1.55 -6.57 -0.47
N ILE A 54 2.64 -7.32 -0.41
CA ILE A 54 2.79 -8.58 -1.15
C ILE A 54 3.33 -9.68 -0.24
N CYS A 55 2.71 -10.86 -0.27
CA CYS A 55 3.18 -12.01 0.50
C CYS A 55 4.21 -12.83 -0.28
N ASP A 56 4.92 -13.70 0.44
CA ASP A 56 5.89 -14.65 -0.12
C ASP A 56 5.31 -15.54 -1.23
N GLU A 57 4.12 -16.09 -1.05
CA GLU A 57 3.46 -16.91 -2.10
C GLU A 57 3.20 -16.11 -3.39
N CYS A 58 2.79 -14.84 -3.27
CA CYS A 58 2.55 -13.99 -4.43
C CYS A 58 3.86 -13.57 -5.11
N VAL A 59 4.94 -13.38 -4.34
CA VAL A 59 6.28 -13.14 -4.91
C VAL A 59 6.75 -14.35 -5.72
N GLU A 60 6.56 -15.56 -5.20
CA GLU A 60 6.91 -16.80 -5.92
C GLU A 60 6.12 -16.92 -7.24
N MET A 61 4.81 -16.68 -7.19
CA MET A 61 3.98 -16.65 -8.39
C MET A 61 4.45 -15.57 -9.39
N CYS A 62 4.79 -14.37 -8.92
CA CYS A 62 5.34 -13.32 -9.78
C CYS A 62 6.67 -13.76 -10.44
N ASN A 63 7.53 -14.45 -9.71
CA ASN A 63 8.79 -14.98 -10.25
C ASN A 63 8.54 -16.04 -11.33
N ASP A 64 7.51 -16.88 -11.19
CA ASP A 64 7.11 -17.84 -12.21
C ASP A 64 6.64 -17.12 -13.49
N VAL A 65 5.79 -16.10 -13.35
CA VAL A 65 5.33 -15.26 -14.47
C VAL A 65 6.51 -14.62 -15.20
N ILE A 66 7.43 -14.00 -14.45
CA ILE A 66 8.60 -13.33 -15.01
C ILE A 66 9.52 -14.32 -15.73
N ALA A 67 9.67 -15.53 -15.20
CA ALA A 67 10.47 -16.59 -15.80
C ALA A 67 9.78 -17.29 -16.99
N GLY A 68 8.56 -16.89 -17.35
CA GLY A 68 7.77 -17.53 -18.42
C GLY A 68 7.35 -18.96 -18.09
N ARG A 69 7.33 -19.35 -16.81
CA ARG A 69 6.86 -20.67 -16.39
C ARG A 69 5.33 -20.73 -16.47
N PRO A 70 4.74 -21.90 -16.79
CA PRO A 70 3.31 -22.09 -16.71
C PRO A 70 2.85 -21.85 -15.27
N ILE A 71 2.03 -20.82 -15.07
CA ILE A 71 1.33 -20.62 -13.80
C ILE A 71 0.02 -21.41 -13.84
N PRO A 72 -0.38 -22.06 -12.74
CA PRO A 72 -1.75 -22.54 -12.62
C PRO A 72 -2.69 -21.35 -12.79
N ASP A 73 -3.72 -21.48 -13.63
CA ASP A 73 -4.78 -20.48 -13.68
C ASP A 73 -5.55 -20.51 -12.36
N LYS A 74 -5.11 -19.69 -11.41
CA LYS A 74 -5.81 -19.49 -10.14
C LYS A 74 -6.98 -18.50 -10.28
N GLY A 75 -7.21 -17.97 -11.48
CA GLY A 75 -8.14 -16.90 -11.77
C GLY A 75 -7.68 -15.59 -11.12
N TYR A 76 -7.56 -14.51 -11.89
CA TYR A 76 -7.56 -13.18 -11.28
C TYR A 76 -8.91 -12.96 -10.60
N GLN A 77 -8.95 -13.05 -9.27
CA GLN A 77 -10.15 -12.69 -8.52
C GLN A 77 -10.32 -11.18 -8.60
N LYS A 78 -11.25 -10.73 -9.45
CA LYS A 78 -11.65 -9.33 -9.53
C LYS A 78 -11.93 -8.83 -8.11
N PRO A 79 -11.32 -7.71 -7.67
CA PRO A 79 -11.50 -7.22 -6.32
C PRO A 79 -12.97 -7.05 -5.91
N LEU A 80 -13.82 -6.66 -6.87
CA LEU A 80 -15.26 -6.48 -6.69
C LEU A 80 -16.09 -7.77 -6.71
N GLY A 81 -15.48 -8.92 -7.03
CA GLY A 81 -16.13 -10.24 -6.96
C GLY A 81 -16.01 -10.93 -5.60
N ARG A 82 -15.49 -10.22 -4.59
CA ARG A 82 -15.30 -10.70 -3.21
C ARG A 82 -16.60 -10.60 -2.40
N SER A 83 -16.66 -11.30 -1.26
CA SER A 83 -17.79 -11.14 -0.33
C SER A 83 -17.83 -9.72 0.27
N THR A 84 -19.00 -9.29 0.77
CA THR A 84 -19.14 -7.97 1.42
C THR A 84 -18.12 -7.76 2.53
N ASP A 85 -17.90 -8.75 3.40
CA ASP A 85 -16.92 -8.65 4.49
C ASP A 85 -15.50 -8.46 3.95
N GLN A 86 -15.15 -9.17 2.87
CA GLN A 86 -13.87 -9.00 2.19
C GLN A 86 -13.73 -7.62 1.52
N LEU A 87 -14.82 -7.06 0.99
CA LEU A 87 -14.83 -5.70 0.42
C LEU A 87 -14.67 -4.63 1.50
N LEU A 88 -15.29 -4.81 2.67
CA LEU A 88 -15.13 -3.91 3.82
C LEU A 88 -13.68 -3.94 4.35
N LEU A 89 -13.06 -5.13 4.42
CA LEU A 89 -11.64 -5.26 4.77
C LEU A 89 -10.72 -4.61 3.73
N LEU A 90 -11.05 -4.79 2.44
CA LEU A 90 -10.31 -4.15 1.35
C LEU A 90 -10.42 -2.62 1.40
N MET A 91 -11.60 -2.08 1.71
CA MET A 91 -11.87 -0.64 1.77
C MET A 91 -10.90 0.08 2.71
N GLY A 92 -10.66 -0.47 3.91
CA GLY A 92 -9.71 0.12 4.86
C GLY A 92 -8.28 0.16 4.30
N SER A 93 -7.85 -0.92 3.64
CA SER A 93 -6.53 -1.00 3.01
C SER A 93 -6.40 -0.03 1.83
N VAL A 94 -7.45 0.11 1.01
CA VAL A 94 -7.49 1.03 -0.14
C VAL A 94 -7.52 2.48 0.32
N ASN A 95 -8.33 2.82 1.34
CA ASN A 95 -8.36 4.17 1.88
C ASN A 95 -7.00 4.57 2.46
N PHE A 96 -6.38 3.66 3.22
CA PHE A 96 -5.03 3.87 3.74
C PHE A 96 -4.02 4.15 2.62
N ALA A 97 -4.00 3.34 1.57
CA ALA A 97 -3.10 3.55 0.44
C ALA A 97 -3.37 4.87 -0.29
N ALA A 98 -4.64 5.27 -0.42
CA ALA A 98 -5.04 6.53 -1.04
C ALA A 98 -4.64 7.74 -0.19
N GLU A 99 -4.86 7.71 1.12
CA GLU A 99 -4.42 8.75 2.06
C GLU A 99 -2.91 8.89 2.05
N ALA A 100 -2.19 7.78 2.18
CA ALA A 100 -0.74 7.80 2.17
C ALA A 100 -0.20 8.39 0.85
N SER A 101 -0.85 8.07 -0.28
CA SER A 101 -0.48 8.64 -1.59
C SER A 101 -0.76 10.14 -1.65
N ARG A 102 -1.89 10.60 -1.08
CA ARG A 102 -2.22 12.03 -0.98
C ARG A 102 -1.19 12.78 -0.13
N ASP A 103 -0.84 12.25 1.03
CA ASP A 103 0.13 12.86 1.94
C ASP A 103 1.53 12.94 1.32
N PHE A 104 1.96 11.86 0.66
CA PHE A 104 3.21 11.86 -0.08
C PHE A 104 3.21 12.89 -1.20
N LEU A 105 2.11 12.99 -1.96
CA LEU A 105 1.98 13.97 -3.02
C LEU A 105 2.05 15.41 -2.48
N GLN A 106 1.43 15.69 -1.33
CA GLN A 106 1.56 16.99 -0.66
C GLN A 106 3.03 17.27 -0.30
N GLN A 107 3.75 16.31 0.29
CA GLN A 107 5.17 16.49 0.64
C GLN A 107 6.05 16.75 -0.60
N VAL A 108 5.76 16.09 -1.72
CA VAL A 108 6.45 16.37 -2.99
C VAL A 108 6.16 17.80 -3.43
N VAL A 109 4.89 18.23 -3.41
CA VAL A 109 4.50 19.60 -3.76
C VAL A 109 5.18 20.62 -2.84
N ASP A 110 5.14 20.44 -1.52
CA ASP A 110 5.80 21.33 -0.55
C ASP A 110 7.30 21.44 -0.83
N THR A 111 7.96 20.31 -1.12
CA THR A 111 9.37 20.28 -1.48
C THR A 111 9.65 21.05 -2.78
N LEU A 112 8.81 20.89 -3.80
CA LEU A 112 8.93 21.62 -5.07
C LEU A 112 8.70 23.12 -4.88
N ARG A 113 7.70 23.48 -4.06
CA ARG A 113 7.41 24.88 -3.70
C ARG A 113 8.57 25.51 -2.92
N GLY A 114 9.21 24.76 -2.01
CA GLY A 114 10.43 25.18 -1.32
C GLY A 114 11.65 25.32 -2.23
N ARG A 115 11.64 24.69 -3.40
CA ARG A 115 12.63 24.86 -4.49
C ARG A 115 12.18 25.89 -5.54
N GLU A 116 11.19 26.70 -5.20
CA GLU A 116 10.67 27.80 -6.03
C GLU A 116 10.04 27.37 -7.38
N VAL A 117 9.72 26.09 -7.56
CA VAL A 117 9.05 25.58 -8.77
C VAL A 117 7.65 26.16 -8.89
N SER A 118 7.26 26.70 -10.05
CA SER A 118 5.99 27.42 -10.22
C SER A 118 4.75 26.51 -10.15
N TRP A 119 3.59 27.07 -9.79
CA TRP A 119 2.31 26.34 -9.84
C TRP A 119 1.90 25.95 -11.26
N ALA A 120 2.40 26.65 -12.29
CA ALA A 120 2.17 26.28 -13.67
C ALA A 120 2.90 24.97 -14.01
N ASP A 121 4.17 24.84 -13.60
CA ASP A 121 4.96 23.63 -13.80
C ASP A 121 4.40 22.45 -13.01
N ILE A 122 4.02 22.68 -11.75
CA ILE A 122 3.40 21.65 -10.90
C ILE A 122 2.09 21.17 -11.52
N GLY A 123 1.20 22.08 -11.94
CA GLY A 123 -0.05 21.73 -12.61
C GLY A 123 0.17 20.90 -13.88
N ALA A 124 1.12 21.31 -14.72
CA ALA A 124 1.45 20.60 -15.96
C ALA A 124 1.86 19.12 -15.70
N HIS A 125 2.68 18.87 -14.67
CA HIS A 125 3.11 17.51 -14.32
C HIS A 125 2.04 16.68 -13.60
N LEU A 126 1.09 17.34 -12.95
CA LEU A 126 -0.09 16.70 -12.36
C LEU A 126 -1.21 16.46 -13.38
N GLY A 127 -1.09 16.98 -14.60
CA GLY A 127 -2.14 16.92 -15.61
C GLY A 127 -3.37 17.77 -15.28
N VAL A 128 -3.20 18.85 -14.50
CA VAL A 128 -4.28 19.77 -14.10
C VAL A 128 -3.91 21.23 -14.39
N SER A 129 -4.89 22.13 -14.33
CA SER A 129 -4.61 23.57 -14.50
C SER A 129 -3.75 24.10 -13.34
N ARG A 130 -3.02 25.20 -13.59
CA ARG A 130 -2.31 25.95 -12.53
C ARG A 130 -3.23 26.25 -11.34
N GLN A 131 -4.45 26.72 -11.62
CA GLN A 131 -5.43 27.07 -10.60
C GLN A 131 -5.84 25.85 -9.78
N SER A 132 -6.16 24.73 -10.44
CA SER A 132 -6.53 23.48 -9.76
C SER A 132 -5.38 22.92 -8.91
N ALA A 133 -4.13 23.08 -9.35
CA ALA A 133 -2.98 22.71 -8.54
C ALA A 133 -2.83 23.60 -7.30
N TRP A 134 -2.97 24.92 -7.45
CA TRP A 134 -2.93 25.84 -6.33
C TRP A 134 -4.06 25.59 -5.32
N GLU A 135 -5.31 25.51 -5.78
CA GLU A 135 -6.49 25.26 -4.92
C GLU A 135 -6.39 23.93 -4.15
N ARG A 136 -5.72 22.93 -4.74
CA ARG A 136 -5.60 21.60 -4.14
C ARG A 136 -4.49 21.52 -3.09
N PHE A 137 -3.41 22.28 -3.24
CA PHE A 137 -2.16 22.05 -2.50
C PHE A 137 -1.59 23.28 -1.78
N SER A 138 -2.22 24.47 -1.86
CA SER A 138 -1.86 25.64 -1.05
C SER A 138 -2.50 25.58 0.33
#